data_AF-A0A392PE37-F1
#
_entry.id   AF-A0A392PE37-F1
#
_cell.length_a   1.000
_cell.length_b   1.000
_cell.length_c   1.000
_cell.angle_alpha   90.00
_cell.angle_beta   90.00
_cell.angle_gamma   90.00
#
_symmetry.space_group_name_H-M   'P 1'
#
loop_
_entity.id
_entity.type
_entity.pdbx_description
1 polymer ?
#
loop_
_entity_poly.entity_id
_entity_poly.type
_entity_poly.pdbx_seq_one_letter_code
_entity_poly.pdbx_strand_id
1 'polypeptide(L)'
;SLFDWLVDQVNKSLEVGKRRTGRSISILDIYGFESFQKNSFEQLCINYANERLQQHFNRHLFKLEQQDYEIDGVDWTKVDFEDNQECLDLIEKKPIGLLSLLDEESNFPRATDLTLANKLKQHLQTNPCFKGDWGRGFSVCHYAGE
;
A
#
# COMPACT_ATOMS: atom_id res chain seq x y z
N SER A 1 -9.06 20.72 -9.86
CA SER A 1 -10.13 20.05 -10.63
C SER A 1 -11.50 20.42 -10.06
N LEU A 2 -12.61 20.03 -10.71
CA LEU A 2 -13.96 20.21 -10.14
C LEU A 2 -14.12 19.47 -8.81
N PHE A 3 -13.54 18.28 -8.70
CA PHE A 3 -13.54 17.47 -7.49
C PHE A 3 -12.84 18.21 -6.33
N ASP A 4 -11.65 18.75 -6.56
CA ASP A 4 -10.90 19.51 -5.53
C ASP A 4 -11.68 20.73 -5.05
N TRP A 5 -12.37 21.42 -5.98
CA TRP A 5 -13.20 22.57 -5.63
C TRP A 5 -14.38 22.15 -4.73
N LEU A 6 -15.04 21.04 -5.03
CA LEU A 6 -16.15 20.53 -4.22
C LEU A 6 -15.68 20.16 -2.80
N VAL A 7 -14.53 19.47 -2.69
CA VAL A 7 -13.91 19.15 -1.39
C VAL A 7 -13.62 20.42 -0.60
N ASP A 8 -13.06 21.45 -1.24
CA ASP A 8 -12.80 22.74 -0.61
C ASP A 8 -14.08 23.45 -0.13
N GLN A 9 -15.16 23.42 -0.90
CA GLN A 9 -16.45 24.00 -0.48
C GLN A 9 -17.07 23.26 0.72
N VAL A 10 -16.98 21.93 0.75
CA VAL A 10 -17.46 21.13 1.88
C VAL A 10 -16.63 21.44 3.13
N ASN A 11 -15.30 21.48 3.02
CA ASN A 11 -14.41 21.79 4.13
C ASN A 11 -14.66 23.18 4.72
N LYS A 12 -14.84 24.21 3.88
CA LYS A 12 -15.19 25.57 4.33
C LYS A 12 -16.52 25.61 5.06
N SER A 13 -17.49 24.81 4.63
CA SER A 13 -18.82 24.74 5.24
C SER A 13 -18.83 24.01 6.59
N LEU A 14 -17.91 23.06 6.77
CA LEU A 14 -17.77 22.25 7.99
C LEU A 14 -16.72 22.80 8.97
N GLU A 15 -16.04 23.91 8.65
CA GLU A 15 -14.99 24.47 9.48
C GLU A 15 -15.54 24.90 10.85
N VAL A 16 -15.21 24.11 11.88
CA VAL A 16 -15.46 24.49 13.27
C VAL A 16 -14.47 25.58 13.62
N GLY A 17 -14.96 26.77 14.02
CA GLY A 17 -14.13 27.93 14.35
C GLY A 17 -13.05 27.66 15.43
N LYS A 18 -12.28 28.69 15.81
CA LYS A 18 -11.00 28.64 16.58
C LYS A 18 -10.91 27.77 17.86
N ARG A 19 -11.97 27.12 18.35
CA ARG A 19 -11.94 26.18 19.47
C ARG A 19 -11.60 24.76 18.99
N ARG A 20 -10.38 24.57 18.49
CA ARG A 20 -9.83 23.21 18.32
C ARG A 20 -9.49 22.67 19.70
N THR A 21 -10.20 21.66 20.16
CA THR A 21 -9.99 20.97 21.45
C THR A 21 -8.77 20.05 21.44
N GLY A 22 -7.97 20.06 20.36
CA GLY A 22 -6.79 19.21 20.15
C GLY A 22 -7.12 17.72 19.93
N ARG A 23 -8.39 17.34 20.00
CA ARG A 23 -8.86 15.96 19.83
C ARG A 23 -9.76 15.85 18.61
N SER A 24 -9.61 14.77 17.86
CA SER A 24 -10.43 14.46 16.70
C SER A 24 -10.76 12.97 16.66
N ILE A 25 -11.95 12.64 16.16
CA ILE A 25 -12.31 11.29 15.76
C ILE A 25 -12.28 11.28 14.24
N SER A 26 -11.51 10.36 13.66
CA SER A 26 -11.34 10.23 12.22
C SER A 26 -11.99 8.92 11.76
N ILE A 27 -12.72 9.00 10.66
CA ILE A 27 -13.34 7.84 10.01
C ILE A 27 -12.64 7.67 8.67
N LEU A 28 -12.17 6.46 8.40
CA LEU A 28 -11.57 6.08 7.13
C LEU A 28 -12.55 5.15 6.41
N ASP A 29 -12.96 5.55 5.21
CA ASP A 29 -13.80 4.77 4.31
C ASP A 29 -13.08 4.68 2.96
N ILE A 30 -12.56 3.49 2.66
CA ILE A 30 -11.78 3.20 1.45
C ILE A 30 -12.31 1.93 0.79
N TYR A 31 -12.03 1.77 -0.50
CA TYR A 31 -12.29 0.51 -1.19
C TYR A 31 -11.53 -0.64 -0.54
N GLY A 32 -12.19 -1.80 -0.42
CA GLY A 32 -11.54 -3.04 -0.05
C GLY A 32 -10.67 -3.61 -1.18
N PHE A 33 -10.02 -4.73 -0.91
CA PHE A 33 -9.20 -5.43 -1.89
C PHE A 33 -10.00 -5.83 -3.14
N GLU A 34 -9.45 -5.57 -4.33
CA GLU A 34 -10.09 -5.87 -5.62
C GLU A 34 -9.27 -6.90 -6.43
N SER A 35 -9.98 -7.87 -7.03
CA SER A 35 -9.40 -8.81 -7.99
C SER A 35 -10.40 -9.10 -9.11
N PHE A 36 -10.07 -8.64 -10.31
CA PHE A 36 -10.86 -8.83 -11.53
C PHE A 36 -10.10 -9.68 -12.55
N GLN A 37 -10.78 -10.06 -13.64
CA GLN A 37 -10.14 -10.77 -14.76
C GLN A 37 -8.98 -9.98 -15.38
N LYS A 38 -9.05 -8.64 -15.36
CA LYS A 38 -7.98 -7.74 -15.76
C LYS A 38 -7.88 -6.60 -14.75
N ASN A 39 -6.80 -6.60 -13.97
CA ASN A 39 -6.47 -5.52 -13.05
C ASN A 39 -5.60 -4.48 -13.75
N SER A 40 -5.95 -3.20 -13.64
CA SER A 40 -5.15 -2.09 -14.15
C SER A 40 -4.38 -1.40 -13.02
N PHE A 41 -3.74 -0.27 -13.33
CA PHE A 41 -2.98 0.50 -12.34
C PHE A 41 -3.86 0.99 -11.18
N GLU A 42 -5.14 1.24 -11.44
CA GLU A 42 -6.13 1.63 -10.44
C GLU A 42 -6.30 0.55 -9.36
N GLN A 43 -6.47 -0.72 -9.76
CA GLN A 43 -6.54 -1.84 -8.80
C GLN A 43 -5.23 -1.99 -8.03
N LEU A 44 -4.07 -1.80 -8.67
CA LEU A 44 -2.78 -1.82 -7.97
C LEU A 44 -2.74 -0.74 -6.86
N CYS A 45 -3.22 0.48 -7.15
CA CYS A 45 -3.29 1.55 -6.16
C CYS A 45 -4.26 1.24 -5.01
N ILE A 46 -5.43 0.68 -5.32
CA ILE A 46 -6.43 0.27 -4.33
C ILE A 46 -5.86 -0.84 -3.42
N ASN A 47 -5.26 -1.87 -4.02
CA ASN A 47 -4.69 -3.00 -3.28
C ASN A 47 -3.47 -2.58 -2.46
N TYR A 48 -2.63 -1.67 -2.97
CA TYR A 48 -1.54 -1.07 -2.20
C TYR A 48 -2.03 -0.29 -0.97
N ALA A 49 -3.12 0.48 -1.10
CA ALA A 49 -3.72 1.16 0.05
C ALA A 49 -4.22 0.16 1.11
N ASN A 50 -4.81 -0.95 0.67
CA ASN A 50 -5.20 -2.05 1.57
C ASN A 50 -3.98 -2.72 2.23
N GLU A 51 -2.90 -2.96 1.48
CA GLU A 51 -1.64 -3.49 2.01
C GLU A 51 -1.06 -2.60 3.12
N ARG A 52 -1.09 -1.28 2.92
CA ARG A 52 -0.66 -0.29 3.92
C ARG A 52 -1.56 -0.29 5.15
N LEU A 53 -2.87 -0.40 4.95
CA LEU A 53 -3.83 -0.49 6.04
C LEU A 53 -3.64 -1.79 6.84
N GLN A 54 -3.43 -2.91 6.17
CA GLN A 54 -3.12 -4.20 6.80
C GLN A 54 -1.83 -4.10 7.63
N GLN A 55 -0.77 -3.46 7.11
CA GLN A 55 0.46 -3.30 7.88
C GLN A 55 0.28 -2.39 9.09
N HIS A 56 -0.59 -1.38 8.99
CA HIS A 56 -0.96 -0.55 10.12
C HIS A 56 -1.64 -1.37 11.23
N PHE A 57 -2.60 -2.23 10.87
CA PHE A 57 -3.25 -3.16 11.81
C PHE A 57 -2.26 -4.15 12.42
N ASN A 58 -1.43 -4.79 11.59
CA ASN A 58 -0.43 -5.75 12.05
C ASN A 58 0.51 -5.13 13.10
N ARG A 59 0.96 -3.90 12.84
CA ARG A 59 1.83 -3.18 13.78
C ARG A 59 1.11 -2.82 15.08
N HIS A 60 -0.10 -2.30 15.03
CA HIS A 60 -0.77 -1.80 16.24
C HIS A 60 -1.32 -2.93 17.10
N LEU A 61 -1.93 -3.94 16.49
CA LEU A 61 -2.55 -5.03 17.24
C LEU A 61 -1.53 -6.08 17.68
N PHE A 62 -0.53 -6.41 16.85
CA PHE A 62 0.40 -7.48 17.22
C PHE A 62 1.72 -6.96 17.77
N LYS A 63 2.36 -5.98 17.12
CA LYS A 63 3.72 -5.58 17.52
C LYS A 63 3.72 -4.72 18.79
N LEU A 64 2.81 -3.73 18.88
CA LEU A 64 2.76 -2.83 20.03
C LEU A 64 2.19 -3.51 21.28
N GLU A 65 1.10 -4.28 21.17
CA GLU A 65 0.53 -5.00 22.32
C GLU A 65 1.53 -5.99 22.92
N GLN A 66 2.24 -6.75 22.08
CA GLN A 66 3.27 -7.68 22.56
C GLN A 66 4.45 -6.95 23.22
N GLN A 67 4.83 -5.78 22.71
CA GLN A 67 5.87 -4.96 23.32
C GLN A 67 5.46 -4.43 24.70
N ASP A 68 4.19 -4.02 24.87
CA ASP A 68 3.67 -3.58 26.16
C ASP A 68 3.63 -4.73 27.18
N TYR A 69 3.22 -5.95 26.77
CA TYR A 69 3.26 -7.12 27.63
C TYR A 69 4.69 -7.49 28.08
N GLU A 70 5.68 -7.39 27.18
CA GLU A 70 7.09 -7.60 27.51
C GLU A 70 7.61 -6.56 28.52
N ILE A 71 7.24 -5.30 28.35
CA ILE A 71 7.63 -4.20 29.27
C ILE A 71 7.03 -4.41 30.65
N ASP A 72 5.77 -4.84 30.72
CA ASP A 72 5.04 -5.05 31.98
C ASP A 72 5.41 -6.38 32.66
N GLY A 73 6.26 -7.21 32.03
CA GLY A 73 6.73 -8.49 32.57
C GLY A 73 5.62 -9.55 32.65
N VAL A 74 4.62 -9.45 31.78
CA VAL A 74 3.52 -10.42 31.70
C VAL A 74 4.01 -11.67 30.98
N ASP A 75 3.79 -12.84 31.58
CA ASP A 75 4.07 -14.13 30.94
C ASP A 75 3.08 -14.34 29.78
N TRP A 76 3.51 -13.97 28.57
CA TRP A 76 2.70 -13.98 27.36
C TRP A 76 3.36 -14.83 26.27
N THR A 77 2.55 -15.64 25.57
CA THR A 77 3.02 -16.41 24.41
C THR A 77 2.90 -15.54 23.17
N LYS A 78 4.02 -15.26 22.51
CA LYS A 78 4.03 -14.46 21.28
C LYS A 78 3.07 -15.04 20.25
N VAL A 79 2.26 -14.16 19.66
CA VAL A 79 1.34 -14.53 18.59
C VAL A 79 2.06 -14.30 17.28
N ASP A 80 2.25 -15.39 16.53
CA ASP A 80 2.73 -15.32 15.16
C ASP A 80 1.64 -14.70 14.27
N PHE A 81 2.04 -13.77 13.40
CA PHE A 81 1.17 -13.16 12.41
C PHE A 81 1.91 -13.07 11.08
N GLU A 82 1.15 -12.98 9.99
CA GLU A 82 1.69 -12.85 8.64
C GLU A 82 2.02 -11.38 8.37
N ASP A 83 3.32 -11.05 8.33
CA ASP A 83 3.80 -9.70 8.01
C ASP A 83 3.82 -9.52 6.48
N ASN A 84 3.28 -8.40 6.02
CA ASN A 84 3.20 -8.07 4.61
C ASN A 84 4.24 -7.04 4.15
N GLN A 85 5.28 -6.80 4.97
CA GLN A 85 6.34 -5.86 4.65
C GLN A 85 7.05 -6.16 3.32
N GLU A 86 7.23 -7.44 2.95
CA GLU A 86 7.85 -7.82 1.68
C GLU A 86 7.02 -7.36 0.45
N CYS A 87 5.68 -7.41 0.55
CA CYS A 87 4.78 -6.92 -0.49
C CYS A 87 4.80 -5.39 -0.56
N LEU A 88 4.82 -4.71 0.59
CA LEU A 88 4.98 -3.25 0.64
C LEU A 88 6.31 -2.81 0.02
N ASP A 89 7.41 -3.45 0.41
CA ASP A 89 8.74 -3.20 -0.12
C ASP A 89 8.76 -3.41 -1.64
N LEU A 90 8.11 -4.45 -2.15
CA LEU A 90 7.97 -4.67 -3.59
C LEU A 90 7.34 -3.46 -4.30
N ILE A 91 6.29 -2.87 -3.73
CA ILE A 91 5.51 -1.82 -4.38
C ILE A 91 6.20 -0.44 -4.24
N GLU A 92 6.64 -0.08 -3.05
CA GLU A 92 6.95 1.32 -2.71
C GLU A 92 8.42 1.62 -2.43
N LYS A 93 9.26 0.59 -2.26
CA LYS A 93 10.64 0.78 -1.82
C LYS A 93 11.42 1.66 -2.80
N LYS A 94 12.25 2.53 -2.23
CA LYS A 94 13.17 3.37 -2.99
C LYS A 94 14.61 2.87 -2.77
N PRO A 95 15.46 2.88 -3.81
CA PRO A 95 15.16 3.31 -5.17
C PRO A 95 14.51 2.22 -6.04
N ILE A 96 14.51 0.95 -5.58
CA ILE A 96 14.04 -0.19 -6.37
C ILE A 96 12.73 -0.70 -5.76
N GLY A 97 11.63 -0.37 -6.42
CA GLY A 97 10.26 -0.80 -6.12
C GLY A 97 9.38 -0.51 -7.33
N LEU A 98 8.22 -1.15 -7.42
CA LEU A 98 7.35 -1.08 -8.59
C LEU A 98 7.01 0.37 -8.98
N LEU A 99 6.57 1.19 -8.03
CA LEU A 99 6.21 2.58 -8.27
C LEU A 99 7.42 3.43 -8.69
N SER A 100 8.59 3.17 -8.10
CA SER A 100 9.84 3.88 -8.45
C SER A 100 10.30 3.53 -9.87
N LEU A 101 10.24 2.26 -10.25
CA LEU A 101 10.60 1.79 -11.59
C LEU A 101 9.60 2.26 -12.65
N LEU A 102 8.30 2.31 -12.30
CA LEU A 102 7.25 2.88 -13.15
C LEU A 102 7.49 4.38 -13.40
N ASP A 103 7.81 5.15 -12.37
CA ASP A 103 8.11 6.57 -12.49
C ASP A 103 9.35 6.80 -13.38
N GLU A 104 10.41 6.04 -13.16
CA GLU A 104 11.64 6.12 -13.97
C GLU A 104 11.37 5.79 -15.45
N GLU A 105 10.64 4.70 -15.71
CA GLU A 105 10.33 4.26 -17.07
C GLU A 105 9.37 5.21 -17.78
N SER A 106 8.38 5.78 -17.08
CA SER A 106 7.44 6.74 -17.66
C SER A 106 8.10 8.04 -18.10
N ASN A 107 9.23 8.40 -17.48
CA ASN A 107 10.04 9.56 -17.86
C ASN A 107 11.08 9.24 -18.95
N PHE A 108 11.26 7.97 -19.34
CA PHE A 108 12.26 7.57 -20.32
C PHE A 108 11.77 7.76 -21.77
N PRO A 109 12.54 8.41 -22.66
CA PRO A 109 12.14 8.56 -24.05
C PRO A 109 11.96 7.20 -24.74
N ARG A 110 10.83 6.98 -25.40
CA ARG A 110 10.46 5.73 -26.10
C ARG A 110 10.19 4.53 -25.19
N ALA A 111 9.91 4.77 -23.90
CA ALA A 111 9.38 3.73 -23.03
C ALA A 111 8.06 3.14 -23.57
N THR A 112 7.85 1.87 -23.28
CA THR A 112 6.64 1.11 -23.62
C THR A 112 6.25 0.21 -22.46
N ASP A 113 5.00 -0.26 -22.42
CA ASP A 113 4.57 -1.24 -21.41
C ASP A 113 5.45 -2.51 -21.40
N LEU A 114 6.03 -2.89 -22.55
CA LEU A 114 6.92 -4.03 -22.65
C LEU A 114 8.29 -3.75 -22.01
N THR A 115 8.85 -2.55 -22.20
CA THR A 115 10.14 -2.18 -21.57
C THR A 115 9.96 -2.06 -20.05
N LEU A 116 8.83 -1.51 -19.60
CA LEU A 116 8.43 -1.53 -18.19
C LEU A 116 8.34 -2.95 -17.64
N ALA A 117 7.58 -3.85 -18.29
CA ALA A 117 7.42 -5.22 -17.83
C ALA A 117 8.76 -5.96 -17.71
N ASN A 118 9.68 -5.75 -18.67
CA ASN A 118 11.02 -6.32 -18.62
C ASN A 118 11.86 -5.75 -17.48
N LYS A 119 11.79 -4.44 -17.24
CA LYS A 119 12.47 -3.77 -16.14
C LYS A 119 11.98 -4.26 -14.77
N LEU A 120 10.67 -4.38 -14.59
CA LEU A 120 10.08 -4.93 -13.38
C LEU A 120 10.58 -6.37 -13.13
N LYS A 121 10.56 -7.23 -14.16
CA LYS A 121 11.09 -8.61 -14.04
C LYS A 121 12.57 -8.61 -13.66
N GLN A 122 13.40 -7.82 -14.34
CA GLN A 122 14.84 -7.79 -14.08
C GLN A 122 15.17 -7.38 -12.64
N HIS A 123 14.46 -6.40 -12.09
CA HIS A 123 14.78 -5.80 -10.79
C HIS A 123 14.02 -6.43 -9.61
N LEU A 124 12.83 -7.00 -9.83
CA LEU A 124 11.94 -7.45 -8.75
C LEU A 124 11.80 -8.98 -8.65
N GLN A 125 12.34 -9.76 -9.60
CA GLN A 125 12.25 -11.23 -9.60
C GLN A 125 12.75 -11.94 -8.34
N THR A 126 13.58 -11.29 -7.52
CA THR A 126 14.09 -11.88 -6.27
C THR A 126 13.15 -11.66 -5.09
N ASN A 127 12.18 -10.75 -5.20
CA ASN A 127 11.20 -10.51 -4.14
C ASN A 127 10.15 -11.64 -4.17
N PRO A 128 9.84 -12.26 -3.02
CA PRO A 128 8.93 -13.42 -2.97
C PRO A 128 7.49 -13.10 -3.40
N CYS A 129 7.07 -11.83 -3.29
CA CYS A 129 5.75 -11.38 -3.68
C CYS A 129 5.64 -11.06 -5.17
N PHE A 130 6.73 -11.07 -5.95
CA PHE A 130 6.68 -10.75 -7.38
C PHE A 130 6.69 -12.01 -8.25
N LYS A 131 5.75 -12.10 -9.19
CA LYS A 131 5.75 -13.14 -10.23
C LYS A 131 5.71 -12.49 -11.62
N GLY A 132 6.76 -12.68 -12.39
CA GLY A 132 6.80 -12.24 -13.78
C GLY A 132 6.02 -13.20 -14.69
N ASP A 133 5.17 -12.67 -15.57
CA ASP A 133 4.53 -13.45 -16.63
C ASP A 133 5.42 -13.50 -17.90
N TRP A 134 5.18 -14.43 -18.82
CA TRP A 134 5.87 -14.47 -20.13
C TRP A 134 5.39 -13.34 -21.06
N GLY A 135 4.25 -12.72 -20.77
CA GLY A 135 3.68 -11.59 -21.50
C GLY A 135 4.09 -10.20 -20.98
N ARG A 136 3.20 -9.24 -21.21
CA ARG A 136 3.31 -7.84 -20.72
C ARG A 136 2.80 -7.66 -19.29
N GLY A 137 2.35 -8.74 -18.64
CA GLY A 137 1.84 -8.73 -17.28
C GLY A 137 2.87 -9.10 -16.22
N PHE A 138 2.45 -8.96 -14.98
CA PHE A 138 3.09 -9.47 -13.78
C PHE A 138 1.99 -9.71 -12.73
N SER A 139 2.31 -10.46 -11.70
CA SER A 139 1.44 -10.68 -10.54
C SER A 139 2.16 -10.26 -9.26
N VAL A 140 1.38 -9.79 -8.30
CA VAL A 140 1.83 -9.42 -6.95
C VAL A 140 1.07 -10.31 -5.96
N CYS A 141 1.80 -10.97 -5.06
CA CYS A 141 1.21 -11.78 -4.01
C CYS A 141 0.88 -10.86 -2.82
N HIS A 142 -0.39 -10.51 -2.69
CA HIS A 142 -0.89 -9.66 -1.63
C HIS A 142 -1.32 -10.47 -0.40
N TYR A 143 -1.48 -9.81 0.76
CA TYR A 143 -1.97 -10.49 1.96
C TYR A 143 -3.37 -11.11 1.79
N ALA A 144 -4.19 -10.55 0.90
CA ALA A 144 -5.56 -11.00 0.62
C ALA A 144 -5.65 -12.02 -0.53
N GLY A 145 -4.53 -12.38 -1.16
CA GLY A 145 -4.46 -13.34 -2.28
C GLY A 145 -3.55 -12.89 -3.44
N GLU A 146 -3.48 -13.73 -4.48
CA GLU A 146 -2.81 -13.44 -5.77
C GLU A 146 -3.78 -12.92 -6.83
#